data_AF-A0A7W4HQV5-F1
#
_entry.id   AF-A0A7W4HQV5-F1
#
_cell.length_a   1.000
_cell.length_b   1.000
_cell.length_c   1.000
_cell.angle_alpha   90.00
_cell.angle_beta   90.00
_cell.angle_gamma   90.00
#
_symmetry.space_group_name_H-M   'P 1'
#
loop_
_entity.id
_entity.type
_entity.pdbx_description
1 polymer ?
#
loop_
_entity_poly.entity_id
_entity_poly.type
_entity_poly.pdbx_seq_one_letter_code
_entity_poly.pdbx_strand_id
1 'polypeptide(L)'
;MDDYINFIDLLSQEANIMDKSFFVVIPYYPAGEITNVVEQSKGFFNSIFGGNKKNTVTKIDKDTYEKAKDEIRNRVESVVHGLTQIGVRATQLNTKQIGELYYNIYNPDTAVREPLGNFEDVTSLYIRKGEGSAPALGARQ
;
A
#
# COMPACT_ATOMS: atom_id res chain seq x y z
N MET A 1 42.56 19.47 30.32
CA MET A 1 41.40 18.66 30.79
C MET A 1 40.13 19.25 30.23
N ASP A 2 39.94 20.57 30.31
CA ASP A 2 38.77 21.28 29.78
C ASP A 2 38.58 21.11 28.25
N ASP A 3 39.66 21.07 27.46
CA ASP A 3 39.57 20.88 26.01
C ASP A 3 39.10 19.47 25.60
N TYR A 4 39.43 18.45 26.40
CA TYR A 4 38.98 17.07 26.14
C TYR A 4 37.50 16.91 26.49
N ILE A 5 37.05 17.54 27.57
CA ILE A 5 35.63 17.57 27.95
C ILE A 5 34.81 18.31 26.88
N ASN A 6 35.27 19.48 26.41
CA ASN A 6 34.59 20.23 25.34
C ASN A 6 34.57 19.48 23.99
N PHE A 7 35.63 18.73 23.66
CA PHE A 7 35.67 17.90 22.45
C PHE A 7 34.72 16.70 22.54
N ILE A 8 34.62 16.05 23.69
CA ILE A 8 33.67 14.95 23.93
C ILE A 8 32.22 15.48 23.95
N ASP A 9 31.98 16.69 24.47
CA ASP A 9 30.65 17.32 24.47
C ASP A 9 30.22 17.77 23.07
N LEU A 10 31.15 18.29 22.26
CA LEU A 10 30.95 18.54 20.82
C LEU A 10 30.69 17.25 20.04
N LEU A 11 31.50 16.20 20.23
CA LEU A 11 31.26 14.89 19.62
C LEU A 11 29.93 14.26 20.06
N SER A 12 29.53 14.44 21.32
CA SER A 12 28.24 13.99 21.84
C SER A 12 27.06 14.75 21.22
N GLN A 13 27.25 16.02 20.86
CA GLN A 13 26.27 16.82 20.12
C GLN A 13 26.24 16.45 18.61
N GLU A 14 27.39 16.05 18.04
CA GLU A 14 27.50 15.57 16.65
C GLU A 14 26.96 14.13 16.46
N ALA A 15 26.98 13.30 17.50
CA ALA A 15 26.77 11.84 17.40
C ALA A 15 25.31 11.36 17.44
N ASN A 16 24.30 12.23 17.27
CA ASN A 16 22.90 11.79 17.28
C ASN A 16 22.04 12.39 16.17
N ILE A 17 22.54 12.35 14.94
CA ILE A 17 21.67 12.39 13.77
C ILE A 17 21.21 10.95 13.52
N MET A 18 20.26 10.47 14.33
CA MET A 18 19.52 9.27 13.95
C MET A 18 18.63 9.59 12.75
N ASP A 19 18.84 8.89 11.64
CA ASP A 19 17.94 8.94 10.49
C ASP A 19 16.57 8.37 10.89
N LYS A 20 15.63 9.26 11.22
CA LYS A 20 14.23 8.88 11.47
C LYS A 20 13.47 8.85 10.15
N SER A 21 13.04 7.65 9.78
CA SER A 21 12.10 7.45 8.67
C SER A 21 10.66 7.54 9.18
N PHE A 22 9.80 8.23 8.44
CA PHE A 22 8.36 8.31 8.69
C PHE A 22 7.60 7.68 7.53
N PHE A 23 6.51 6.96 7.84
CA PHE A 23 5.67 6.30 6.85
C PHE A 23 4.28 6.94 6.83
N VAL A 24 3.77 7.23 5.64
CA VAL A 24 2.45 7.86 5.43
C VAL A 24 1.59 6.91 4.59
N VAL A 25 0.40 6.60 5.08
CA VAL A 25 -0.59 5.80 4.35
C VAL A 25 -1.60 6.73 3.69
N ILE A 26 -1.74 6.62 2.37
CA ILE A 26 -2.67 7.42 1.57
C ILE A 26 -3.84 6.52 1.16
N PRO A 27 -5.02 6.64 1.79
CA PRO A 27 -6.15 5.80 1.46
C PRO A 27 -6.82 6.25 0.15
N TYR A 28 -7.31 5.28 -0.61
CA TYR A 28 -8.15 5.48 -1.77
C TYR A 28 -9.44 4.68 -1.61
N TYR A 29 -10.58 5.35 -1.71
CA TYR A 29 -11.90 4.73 -1.68
C TYR A 29 -12.57 5.02 -3.03
N PRO A 30 -12.78 4.02 -3.90
CA PRO A 30 -13.46 4.23 -5.16
C PRO A 30 -14.90 4.66 -4.90
N ALA A 31 -15.38 5.65 -5.65
CA ALA A 31 -16.70 6.26 -5.47
C ALA A 31 -17.90 5.29 -5.62
N GLY A 32 -17.67 4.02 -5.97
CA GLY A 32 -18.70 2.97 -6.05
C GLY A 32 -18.93 2.18 -4.75
N GLU A 33 -18.15 2.40 -3.69
CA GLU A 33 -18.27 1.60 -2.46
C GLU A 33 -19.32 2.16 -1.47
N ILE A 34 -19.60 3.46 -1.53
CA ILE A 34 -20.67 4.08 -0.73
C ILE A 34 -22.05 3.63 -1.23
N THR A 35 -22.19 3.35 -2.53
CA THR A 35 -23.39 2.75 -3.11
C THR A 35 -23.57 1.27 -2.71
N ASN A 36 -22.48 0.55 -2.45
CA ASN A 36 -22.53 -0.86 -2.02
C ASN A 36 -23.03 -1.02 -0.57
N VAL A 37 -22.87 -0.02 0.30
CA VAL A 37 -23.46 -0.04 1.66
C VAL A 37 -24.98 0.02 1.58
N VAL A 38 -25.52 0.83 0.65
CA VAL A 38 -26.95 0.94 0.39
C VAL A 38 -27.48 -0.33 -0.28
N GLU A 39 -26.73 -0.95 -1.21
CA GLU A 39 -27.11 -2.23 -1.81
C GLU A 39 -27.02 -3.42 -0.83
N GLN A 40 -26.04 -3.44 0.07
CA GLN A 40 -25.94 -4.45 1.14
C GLN A 40 -27.18 -4.40 2.04
N SER A 41 -27.65 -3.21 2.43
CA SER A 41 -28.89 -3.06 3.20
C SER A 41 -30.11 -3.65 2.50
N LYS A 42 -30.20 -3.54 1.15
CA LYS A 42 -31.25 -4.20 0.35
C LYS A 42 -31.06 -5.72 0.28
N GLY A 43 -29.81 -6.19 0.27
CA GLY A 43 -29.45 -7.61 0.31
C GLY A 43 -29.84 -8.33 1.60
N PHE A 44 -29.82 -7.65 2.74
CA PHE A 44 -30.28 -8.23 4.01
C PHE A 44 -31.80 -8.52 4.03
N PHE A 45 -32.63 -7.66 3.42
CA PHE A 45 -34.07 -7.92 3.27
C PHE A 45 -34.37 -9.07 2.29
N ASN A 46 -33.62 -9.18 1.20
CA ASN A 46 -33.74 -10.30 0.25
C ASN A 46 -33.24 -11.65 0.82
N SER A 47 -32.36 -11.63 1.83
CA SER A 47 -31.86 -12.85 2.48
C SER A 47 -32.90 -13.51 3.40
N ILE A 48 -33.97 -12.80 3.78
CA ILE A 48 -35.12 -13.37 4.51
C ILE A 48 -36.14 -14.02 3.54
N PHE A 49 -36.17 -13.61 2.27
CA PHE A 49 -37.11 -14.09 1.25
C PHE A 49 -36.48 -14.98 0.15
N GLY A 50 -35.58 -15.89 0.54
CA GLY A 50 -35.28 -17.09 -0.26
C GLY A 50 -34.68 -16.87 -1.67
N GLY A 51 -34.00 -15.75 -1.92
CA GLY A 51 -33.35 -15.48 -3.21
C GLY A 51 -31.92 -16.01 -3.28
N ASN A 52 -31.65 -16.97 -4.18
CA ASN A 52 -30.32 -17.50 -4.50
C ASN A 52 -29.23 -16.42 -4.56
N LYS A 53 -28.23 -16.53 -3.68
CA LYS A 53 -26.99 -15.73 -3.72
C LYS A 53 -26.18 -16.12 -4.95
N LYS A 54 -26.47 -15.48 -6.09
CA LYS A 54 -25.48 -15.36 -7.15
C LYS A 54 -24.40 -14.45 -6.61
N ASN A 55 -23.24 -15.02 -6.30
CA ASN A 55 -22.02 -14.26 -6.05
C ASN A 55 -21.77 -13.40 -7.30
N THR A 56 -22.20 -12.15 -7.24
CA THR A 56 -21.90 -11.16 -8.27
C THR A 56 -20.40 -10.96 -8.23
N VAL A 57 -19.69 -11.65 -9.11
CA VAL A 57 -18.28 -11.36 -9.38
C VAL A 57 -18.24 -9.89 -9.72
N THR A 58 -17.66 -9.08 -8.82
CA THR A 58 -17.47 -7.65 -9.02
C THR A 58 -16.52 -7.49 -10.19
N LYS A 59 -17.07 -7.46 -11.41
CA LYS A 59 -16.32 -7.16 -12.62
C LYS A 59 -16.02 -5.68 -12.56
N ILE A 60 -14.83 -5.35 -12.06
CA ILE A 60 -14.33 -3.99 -12.13
C ILE A 60 -14.12 -3.68 -13.61
N ASP A 61 -14.82 -2.68 -14.08
CA ASP A 61 -14.65 -2.17 -15.43
C ASP A 61 -13.25 -1.54 -15.58
N LYS A 62 -12.62 -1.75 -16.75
CA LYS A 62 -11.25 -1.31 -16.99
C LYS A 62 -11.13 0.21 -16.88
N ASP A 63 -12.11 0.96 -17.37
CA ASP A 63 -12.09 2.42 -17.33
C ASP A 63 -12.20 2.93 -15.88
N THR A 64 -12.95 2.22 -15.04
CA THR A 64 -13.04 2.52 -13.60
C THR A 64 -11.71 2.24 -12.91
N TYR A 65 -11.03 1.16 -13.27
CA TYR A 65 -9.71 0.83 -12.73
C TYR A 65 -8.64 1.85 -13.10
N GLU A 66 -8.55 2.25 -14.38
CA GLU A 66 -7.56 3.26 -14.80
C GLU A 66 -7.83 4.62 -14.15
N LYS A 67 -9.09 5.06 -14.05
CA LYS A 67 -9.45 6.28 -13.31
C LYS A 67 -9.03 6.20 -11.84
N ALA A 68 -9.29 5.08 -11.18
CA ALA A 68 -8.90 4.88 -9.79
C ALA A 68 -7.38 4.96 -9.59
N LYS A 69 -6.62 4.36 -10.52
CA LYS A 69 -5.16 4.40 -10.53
C LYS A 69 -4.62 5.81 -10.73
N ASP A 70 -5.21 6.59 -11.63
CA ASP A 70 -4.82 7.99 -11.86
C ASP A 70 -5.14 8.87 -10.65
N GLU A 71 -6.31 8.68 -10.03
CA GLU A 71 -6.71 9.44 -8.84
C GLU A 71 -5.79 9.18 -7.64
N ILE A 72 -5.45 7.93 -7.34
CA ILE A 72 -4.53 7.63 -6.25
C ILE A 72 -3.11 8.14 -6.56
N ARG A 73 -2.67 8.05 -7.81
CA ARG A 73 -1.38 8.61 -8.23
C ARG A 73 -1.32 10.13 -7.98
N ASN A 74 -2.36 10.86 -8.39
CA ASN A 74 -2.44 12.31 -8.16
C ASN A 74 -2.41 12.66 -6.67
N ARG A 75 -3.08 11.86 -5.81
CA ARG A 75 -3.02 12.03 -4.34
C ARG A 75 -1.61 11.82 -3.79
N VAL A 76 -0.92 10.76 -4.24
CA VAL A 76 0.47 10.48 -3.85
C VAL A 76 1.37 11.65 -4.24
N GLU A 77 1.28 12.12 -5.49
CA GLU A 77 2.09 13.24 -5.98
C GLU A 77 1.83 14.53 -5.18
N SER A 78 0.56 14.83 -4.86
CA SER A 78 0.22 15.99 -4.03
C SER A 78 0.86 15.94 -2.64
N VAL A 79 0.87 14.77 -1.99
CA VAL A 79 1.50 14.59 -0.66
C VAL A 79 3.02 14.71 -0.76
N VAL A 80 3.63 14.06 -1.76
CA VAL A 80 5.08 14.12 -1.98
C VAL A 80 5.54 15.55 -2.26
N HIS A 81 4.81 16.30 -3.08
CA HIS A 81 5.09 17.71 -3.34
C HIS A 81 4.98 18.56 -2.07
N GLY A 82 3.94 18.35 -1.25
CA GLY A 82 3.79 19.06 0.02
C GLY A 82 4.94 18.78 1.00
N LEU A 83 5.38 17.52 1.11
CA LEU A 83 6.54 17.15 1.94
C LEU A 83 7.84 17.75 1.40
N THR A 84 8.01 17.76 0.07
CA THR A 84 9.22 18.33 -0.56
C THR A 84 9.31 19.84 -0.32
N GLN A 85 8.19 20.56 -0.31
CA GLN A 85 8.15 22.01 -0.03
C GLN A 85 8.66 22.37 1.36
N ILE A 86 8.48 21.49 2.35
CA ILE A 86 9.00 21.67 3.71
C ILE A 86 10.39 21.07 3.91
N GLY A 87 11.06 20.65 2.82
CA GLY A 87 12.41 20.09 2.85
C GLY A 87 12.49 18.59 3.19
N VAL A 88 11.35 17.90 3.30
CA VAL A 88 11.30 16.46 3.58
C VAL A 88 11.31 15.68 2.26
N ARG A 89 12.32 14.83 2.06
CA ARG A 89 12.37 13.93 0.90
C ARG A 89 11.41 12.77 1.12
N ALA A 90 10.43 12.61 0.23
CA ALA A 90 9.48 11.51 0.25
C ALA A 90 9.58 10.70 -1.04
N THR A 91 9.46 9.37 -0.93
CA THR A 91 9.39 8.46 -2.07
C THR A 91 8.32 7.42 -1.83
N GLN A 92 7.66 6.97 -2.90
CA GLN A 92 6.71 5.87 -2.81
C GLN A 92 7.47 4.54 -2.66
N LEU A 93 7.07 3.73 -1.68
CA LEU A 93 7.65 2.41 -1.46
C LEU A 93 7.16 1.42 -2.52
N ASN A 94 8.07 0.58 -3.01
CA ASN A 94 7.73 -0.56 -3.85
C ASN A 94 7.26 -1.77 -3.00
N THR A 95 6.73 -2.81 -3.64
CA THR A 95 6.23 -4.02 -2.95
C THR A 95 7.26 -4.66 -2.02
N LYS A 96 8.52 -4.73 -2.46
CA LYS A 96 9.63 -5.29 -1.68
C LYS A 96 9.86 -4.47 -0.40
N GLN A 97 10.01 -3.16 -0.54
CA GLN A 97 10.22 -2.23 0.56
C GLN A 97 9.06 -2.22 1.56
N ILE A 98 7.82 -2.37 1.07
CA ILE A 98 6.64 -2.52 1.93
C ILE A 98 6.74 -3.83 2.73
N GLY A 99 7.13 -4.93 2.09
CA GLY A 99 7.33 -6.20 2.77
C GLY A 99 8.42 -6.14 3.83
N GLU A 100 9.56 -5.52 3.51
CA GLU A 100 10.66 -5.27 4.46
C GLU A 100 10.18 -4.41 5.63
N LEU A 101 9.44 -3.34 5.34
CA LEU A 101 8.84 -2.48 6.36
C LEU A 101 7.99 -3.28 7.34
N TYR A 102 7.05 -4.10 6.85
CA TYR A 102 6.21 -4.91 7.72
C TYR A 102 7.03 -5.94 8.50
N TYR A 103 7.98 -6.62 7.86
CA TYR A 103 8.83 -7.59 8.55
C TYR A 103 9.64 -6.94 9.67
N ASN A 104 10.22 -5.77 9.42
CA ASN A 104 10.97 -5.01 10.41
C ASN A 104 10.08 -4.55 11.57
N ILE A 105 8.84 -4.11 11.29
CA ILE A 105 7.87 -3.69 12.32
C ILE A 105 7.46 -4.88 13.19
N TYR A 106 7.22 -6.05 12.60
CA TYR A 106 6.79 -7.24 13.34
C TYR A 106 7.93 -7.98 14.04
N ASN A 107 9.18 -7.78 13.62
CA ASN A 107 10.36 -8.49 14.13
C ASN A 107 11.50 -7.52 14.51
N PRO A 108 11.29 -6.61 15.48
CA PRO A 108 12.26 -5.56 15.80
C PRO A 108 13.62 -6.10 16.31
N ASP A 109 13.63 -7.27 16.96
CA ASP A 109 14.84 -7.83 17.57
C ASP A 109 15.68 -8.67 16.58
N THR A 110 15.06 -9.25 15.55
CA THR A 110 15.72 -10.18 14.61
C THR A 110 15.95 -9.59 13.24
N ALA A 111 15.11 -8.65 12.77
CA ALA A 111 15.19 -8.15 11.39
C ALA A 111 16.51 -7.46 11.04
N VAL A 112 17.19 -6.87 12.03
CA VAL A 112 18.52 -6.27 11.85
C VAL A 112 19.58 -7.34 11.54
N ARG A 113 19.42 -8.55 12.08
CA ARG A 113 20.37 -9.67 11.96
C ARG A 113 19.99 -10.65 10.85
N GLU A 114 18.70 -10.73 10.53
CA GLU A 114 18.10 -11.61 9.54
C GLU A 114 17.29 -10.77 8.54
N PRO A 115 17.95 -9.97 7.67
CA PRO A 115 17.24 -9.22 6.66
C PRO A 115 16.54 -10.18 5.69
N LEU A 116 15.36 -9.80 5.22
CA LEU A 116 14.68 -10.55 4.16
C LEU A 116 15.59 -10.64 2.93
N GLY A 117 15.81 -11.86 2.46
CA GLY A 117 16.54 -12.15 1.21
C GLY A 117 15.76 -11.71 -0.04
N ASN A 118 16.07 -12.30 -1.20
CA ASN A 118 15.31 -12.01 -2.42
C ASN A 118 13.83 -12.35 -2.21
N PHE A 119 12.96 -11.36 -2.47
CA PHE A 119 11.52 -11.49 -2.23
C PHE A 119 10.90 -12.54 -3.13
N GLU A 120 11.47 -12.74 -4.31
CA GLU A 120 11.09 -13.73 -5.30
C GLU A 120 11.15 -15.16 -4.75
N ASP A 121 12.05 -15.42 -3.80
CA ASP A 121 12.24 -16.75 -3.20
C ASP A 121 11.24 -17.04 -2.07
N VAL A 122 10.63 -16.00 -1.49
CA VAL A 122 9.68 -16.10 -0.35
C VAL A 122 8.23 -15.80 -0.74
N THR A 123 7.99 -15.08 -1.83
CA THR A 123 6.63 -14.83 -2.33
C THR A 123 6.14 -16.01 -3.16
N SER A 124 5.65 -17.06 -2.51
CA SER A 124 4.70 -17.98 -3.16
C SER A 124 3.37 -17.24 -3.38
N LEU A 125 3.31 -16.44 -4.44
CA LEU A 125 2.08 -15.80 -4.91
C LEU A 125 1.10 -16.89 -5.33
N TYR A 126 0.20 -17.28 -4.42
CA TYR A 126 -1.03 -17.98 -4.78
C TYR A 126 -1.97 -17.02 -5.52
N ILE A 127 -1.56 -16.53 -6.70
CA ILE A 127 -2.48 -16.00 -7.69
C ILE A 127 -2.64 -17.10 -8.74
N ARG A 128 -3.61 -17.99 -8.51
CA ARG A 128 -4.07 -18.83 -9.61
C ARG A 128 -4.80 -17.93 -10.58
N LYS A 129 -4.27 -17.81 -11.80
CA LYS A 129 -5.06 -17.37 -12.95
C LYS A 129 -6.31 -18.26 -12.97
N GLY A 130 -7.50 -17.65 -12.91
CA GLY A 130 -8.74 -18.42 -13.01
C GLY A 130 -8.70 -19.27 -14.27
N GLU A 131 -9.00 -20.56 -14.15
CA GLU A 131 -9.08 -21.45 -15.30
C GLU A 131 -10.20 -20.95 -16.22
N GLY A 132 -9.84 -20.48 -17.40
CA GLY A 132 -10.76 -19.93 -18.38
C GLY A 132 -10.06 -19.08 -19.44
N SER A 133 -10.51 -19.19 -20.68
CA SER A 133 -10.10 -18.26 -21.73
C SER A 133 -10.69 -16.88 -21.44
N ALA A 134 -9.87 -15.82 -21.55
CA ALA A 134 -10.40 -14.46 -21.54
C ALA A 134 -11.44 -14.34 -22.67
N PRO A 135 -12.62 -13.74 -22.43
CA PRO A 135 -13.61 -13.58 -23.47
C PRO A 135 -12.96 -12.82 -24.63
N ALA A 136 -12.82 -13.51 -25.77
CA ALA A 136 -12.33 -12.91 -26.99
C ALA A 136 -13.27 -11.74 -27.33
N LEU A 137 -12.72 -10.53 -27.40
CA LEU A 137 -13.44 -9.39 -27.97
C LEU A 137 -13.87 -9.81 -29.37
N GLY A 138 -15.19 -9.98 -29.55
CA GLY A 138 -15.76 -10.35 -30.83
C GLY A 138 -15.24 -9.42 -31.92
N ALA A 139 -14.71 -10.03 -32.98
CA ALA A 139 -14.35 -9.34 -34.20
C ALA A 139 -15.56 -8.50 -34.66
N ARG A 140 -15.36 -7.18 -34.75
CA ARG A 140 -16.28 -6.30 -35.48
C ARG A 140 -16.29 -6.78 -36.94
N GLN A 141 -17.45 -7.22 -37.41
CA GLN A 141 -17.81 -7.13 -38.83
C GLN A 141 -18.24 -5.70 -39.14
#